data_AF-A0A2E9K5Z0-F1
#
_entry.id   AF-A0A2E9K5Z0-F1
#
_cell.length_a   1.000
_cell.length_b   1.000
_cell.length_c   1.000
_cell.angle_alpha   90.00
_cell.angle_beta   90.00
_cell.angle_gamma   90.00
#
_symmetry.space_group_name_H-M   'P 1'
#
loop_
_entity.id
_entity.type
_entity.pdbx_description
1 polymer ?
#
loop_
_entity_poly.entity_id
_entity_poly.type
_entity_poly.pdbx_seq_one_letter_code
_entity_poly.pdbx_strand_id
1 'polypeptide(L)'
;MIEKTLSIEINKGTWMLDVVAERNDDGVYDLIYPHKEAKIHVHEEHMYGLEYSISAPEGTEFKILLDGELLLDDRVSHTGICRGSCVI
;
A
#
# COMPACT_ATOMS: atom_id res chain seq x y z
N MET A 1 8.92 15.07 -10.93
CA MET A 1 8.15 13.81 -10.85
C MET A 1 9.13 12.66 -10.98
N ILE A 2 9.11 11.74 -10.04
CA ILE A 2 10.03 10.61 -9.92
C ILE A 2 9.20 9.34 -9.94
N GLU A 3 9.62 8.37 -10.76
CA GLU A 3 9.03 7.04 -10.76
C GLU A 3 9.53 6.26 -9.54
N LYS A 4 8.61 5.68 -8.78
CA LYS A 4 8.89 4.77 -7.67
C LYS A 4 8.15 3.45 -7.86
N THR A 5 8.60 2.41 -7.19
CA THR A 5 8.00 1.08 -7.20
C THR A 5 7.33 0.82 -5.87
N LEU A 6 5.99 0.88 -5.83
CA LEU A 6 5.20 0.44 -4.69
C LEU A 6 5.03 -1.08 -4.76
N SER A 7 5.22 -1.78 -3.64
CA SER A 7 5.07 -3.23 -3.60
C SER A 7 4.51 -3.74 -2.27
N ILE A 8 3.93 -4.94 -2.32
CA ILE A 8 3.45 -5.67 -1.14
C ILE A 8 4.02 -7.09 -1.09
N GLU A 9 4.60 -7.44 0.05
CA GLU A 9 4.95 -8.81 0.40
C GLU A 9 3.84 -9.40 1.26
N ILE A 10 3.12 -10.39 0.73
CA ILE A 10 2.09 -11.13 1.46
C ILE A 10 1.98 -12.55 0.89
N ASN A 11 1.78 -13.55 1.75
CA ASN A 11 1.75 -14.96 1.34
C ASN A 11 0.38 -15.43 0.84
N LYS A 12 -0.72 -14.80 1.26
CA LYS A 12 -2.10 -15.10 0.86
C LYS A 12 -3.04 -13.94 1.16
N GLY A 13 -4.15 -13.85 0.43
CA GLY A 13 -5.18 -12.84 0.63
C GLY A 13 -5.38 -11.95 -0.58
N THR A 14 -6.21 -10.92 -0.42
CA THR A 14 -6.43 -9.85 -1.40
C THR A 14 -6.10 -8.50 -0.77
N TRP A 15 -5.68 -7.57 -1.61
CA TRP A 15 -5.24 -6.25 -1.16
C TRP A 15 -5.61 -5.18 -2.17
N MET A 16 -5.70 -3.97 -1.65
CA MET A 16 -5.76 -2.71 -2.38
C MET A 16 -4.87 -1.73 -1.62
N LEU A 17 -4.00 -1.05 -2.35
CA LEU A 17 -3.12 0.00 -1.88
C LEU A 17 -3.34 1.21 -2.79
N ASP A 18 -3.66 2.35 -2.22
CA ASP A 18 -4.03 3.57 -2.96
C ASP A 18 -3.17 4.74 -2.51
N VAL A 19 -2.49 5.38 -3.47
CA VAL A 19 -1.65 6.56 -3.25
C VAL A 19 -2.45 7.83 -3.53
N VAL A 20 -2.61 8.66 -2.50
CA VAL A 20 -3.41 9.89 -2.52
C VAL A 20 -2.53 11.12 -2.29
N ALA A 21 -2.65 12.16 -3.12
CA ALA A 21 -1.85 13.38 -2.98
C ALA A 21 -2.53 14.45 -2.09
N GLU A 22 -3.85 14.54 -2.14
CA GLU A 22 -4.67 15.46 -1.35
C GLU A 22 -5.95 14.77 -0.84
N ARG A 23 -6.61 15.37 0.15
CA ARG A 23 -7.89 14.88 0.66
C ARG A 23 -8.96 15.06 -0.43
N ASN A 24 -9.55 13.96 -0.92
CA ASN A 24 -10.45 13.87 -2.10
C ASN A 24 -9.74 13.89 -3.47
N ASP A 25 -8.52 13.38 -3.56
CA ASP A 25 -7.97 12.91 -4.83
C ASP A 25 -8.56 11.53 -5.16
N ASP A 26 -8.83 11.23 -6.44
CA ASP A 26 -9.51 10.01 -6.91
C ASP A 26 -8.61 8.76 -6.88
N GLY A 27 -7.55 8.76 -6.07
CA GLY A 27 -6.48 7.77 -6.08
C GLY A 27 -5.59 7.94 -7.30
N VAL A 28 -4.38 8.48 -7.12
CA VAL A 28 -3.48 8.77 -8.25
C VAL A 28 -2.88 7.48 -8.80
N TYR A 29 -2.67 6.48 -7.93
CA TYR A 29 -2.11 5.18 -8.28
C TYR A 29 -2.62 4.07 -7.37
N ASP A 30 -3.16 3.01 -7.98
CA ASP A 30 -3.61 1.81 -7.28
C ASP A 30 -2.70 0.60 -7.50
N LEU A 31 -2.42 -0.14 -6.42
CA LEU A 31 -1.87 -1.49 -6.46
C LEU A 31 -2.93 -2.48 -5.94
N ILE A 32 -3.53 -3.22 -6.86
CA ILE A 32 -4.66 -4.11 -6.62
C ILE A 32 -4.27 -5.57 -6.90
N TYR A 33 -4.73 -6.48 -6.05
CA TYR A 33 -4.65 -7.92 -6.28
C TYR A 33 -5.08 -8.30 -7.72
N PRO A 34 -4.37 -9.21 -8.42
CA PRO A 34 -3.29 -10.05 -7.93
C PRO A 34 -1.88 -9.46 -8.08
N HIS A 35 -1.76 -8.21 -8.53
CA HIS A 35 -0.46 -7.58 -8.72
C HIS A 35 0.18 -7.25 -7.38
N LYS A 36 1.49 -7.53 -7.25
CA LYS A 36 2.27 -7.27 -6.03
C LYS A 36 3.15 -6.02 -6.13
N GLU A 37 3.21 -5.41 -7.29
CA GLU A 37 3.98 -4.21 -7.54
C GLU A 37 3.27 -3.30 -8.55
N ALA A 38 3.48 -2.00 -8.40
CA ALA A 38 3.03 -0.97 -9.34
C ALA A 38 4.07 0.14 -9.43
N LYS A 39 4.17 0.77 -10.60
CA LYS A 39 4.95 2.00 -10.80
C LYS A 39 4.07 3.19 -10.50
N ILE A 40 4.51 4.02 -9.56
CA ILE A 40 3.83 5.26 -9.16
C ILE A 40 4.72 6.44 -9.50
N HIS A 41 4.13 7.61 -9.73
CA HIS A 41 4.90 8.82 -9.97
C HIS A 41 4.59 9.87 -8.92
N VAL A 42 5.61 10.26 -8.15
CA VAL A 42 5.47 11.21 -7.05
C VAL A 42 6.35 12.44 -7.27
N HIS A 43 6.02 13.55 -6.63
CA HIS A 43 6.84 14.75 -6.60
C HIS A 43 7.58 14.82 -5.26
N GLU A 44 8.90 15.04 -5.27
CA GLU A 44 9.70 15.13 -4.03
C GLU A 44 9.25 16.27 -3.09
N GLU A 45 8.64 17.31 -3.65
CA GLU A 45 8.17 18.48 -2.89
C GLU A 45 6.75 18.30 -2.33
N HIS A 46 6.08 17.18 -2.62
CA HIS A 46 4.71 16.88 -2.18
C HIS A 46 4.70 15.69 -1.20
N MET A 47 3.85 15.77 -0.18
CA MET A 47 3.56 14.62 0.69
C MET A 47 2.43 13.81 0.08
N TYR A 48 2.56 12.49 0.09
CA TYR A 48 1.51 11.58 -0.34
C TYR A 48 1.06 10.70 0.83
N GLY A 49 -0.24 10.40 0.86
CA GLY A 49 -0.78 9.34 1.69
C GLY A 49 -0.76 8.02 0.94
N LEU A 50 -0.60 6.94 1.67
CA LEU A 50 -0.89 5.59 1.20
C LEU A 50 -1.98 5.00 2.08
N GLU A 51 -3.14 4.72 1.50
CA GLU A 51 -4.22 3.98 2.14
C GLU A 51 -4.13 2.51 1.75
N TYR A 52 -4.45 1.60 2.68
CA TYR A 52 -4.45 0.18 2.38
C TYR A 52 -5.65 -0.54 2.98
N SER A 53 -6.12 -1.55 2.26
CA SER A 53 -7.13 -2.50 2.73
C SER A 53 -6.72 -3.92 2.32
N ILE A 54 -6.45 -4.75 3.32
CA ILE A 54 -5.97 -6.13 3.14
C ILE A 54 -6.97 -7.08 3.78
N SER A 55 -7.38 -8.11 3.03
CA SER A 55 -8.22 -9.20 3.50
C SER A 55 -7.44 -10.51 3.41
N ALA A 56 -7.14 -11.12 4.56
CA ALA A 56 -6.42 -12.38 4.65
C ALA A 56 -6.77 -13.08 5.97
N PRO A 57 -6.45 -14.37 6.14
CA PRO A 57 -6.60 -15.03 7.43
C PRO A 57 -5.88 -14.29 8.57
N GLU A 58 -6.43 -14.33 9.78
CA GLU A 58 -5.83 -13.76 10.98
C GLU A 58 -4.35 -14.15 11.12
N GLY A 59 -3.52 -13.19 11.53
CA GLY A 59 -2.10 -13.37 11.76
C GLY A 59 -1.26 -13.47 10.49
N THR A 60 -1.87 -13.34 9.30
CA THR A 60 -1.11 -13.24 8.04
C THR A 60 -0.26 -11.98 8.08
N GLU A 61 1.06 -12.15 8.03
CA GLU A 61 2.02 -11.06 7.94
C GLU A 61 2.01 -10.45 6.53
N PHE A 62 2.19 -9.13 6.48
CA PHE A 62 2.40 -8.41 5.23
C PHE A 62 3.37 -7.24 5.43
N LYS A 63 4.07 -6.89 4.35
CA LYS A 63 4.91 -5.69 4.30
C LYS A 63 4.57 -4.85 3.10
N ILE A 64 4.61 -3.54 3.28
CA ILE A 64 4.47 -2.57 2.19
C ILE A 64 5.81 -1.89 2.03
N LEU A 65 6.28 -1.80 0.78
CA LEU A 65 7.59 -1.23 0.46
C LEU A 65 7.48 -0.22 -0.69
N LEU A 66 8.36 0.77 -0.65
CA LEU A 66 8.54 1.76 -1.71
C LEU A 66 10.00 1.77 -2.15
N ASP A 67 10.25 1.46 -3.41
CA ASP A 67 11.60 1.21 -3.95
C ASP A 67 12.40 0.16 -3.14
N GLY A 68 11.69 -0.78 -2.52
CA GLY A 68 12.28 -1.80 -1.63
C GLY A 68 12.57 -1.31 -0.21
N GLU A 69 12.32 -0.04 0.11
CA GLU A 69 12.38 0.48 1.47
C GLU A 69 11.08 0.16 2.22
N LEU A 70 11.20 -0.29 3.47
CA LEU A 70 10.06 -0.68 4.30
C LEU A 70 9.25 0.55 4.72
N LEU A 71 7.97 0.59 4.33
CA LEU A 71 7.01 1.59 4.81
C LEU A 71 6.21 1.08 6.01
N LEU A 72 5.75 -0.18 5.93
CA LEU A 72 4.91 -0.79 6.95
C LEU A 72 5.22 -2.28 7.06
N ASP A 73 5.29 -2.77 8.29
CA ASP A 73 5.40 -4.19 8.65
C ASP A 73 4.31 -4.48 9.69
N ASP A 74 3.32 -5.29 9.31
CA ASP A 74 2.17 -5.58 10.18
C ASP A 74 1.54 -6.95 9.85
N ARG A 75 0.49 -7.30 10.60
CA ARG A 75 -0.25 -8.56 10.48
C ARG A 75 -1.75 -8.32 10.40
N VAL A 76 -2.47 -9.18 9.68
CA VAL A 76 -3.92 -9.09 9.60
C VAL A 76 -4.56 -9.41 10.95
N SER A 77 -5.47 -8.54 11.39
CA SER A 77 -6.16 -8.65 12.66
C SER A 77 -7.08 -9.88 12.75
N HIS A 78 -7.58 -10.17 13.95
CA HIS A 78 -8.56 -11.24 14.21
C HIS A 78 -9.85 -11.17 13.38
N THR A 79 -10.16 -10.01 12.78
CA THR A 79 -11.34 -9.85 11.92
C THR A 79 -11.11 -10.36 10.48
N GLY A 80 -9.89 -10.76 10.14
CA GLY A 80 -9.51 -11.16 8.78
C GLY A 80 -9.39 -9.98 7.80
N ILE A 81 -9.51 -8.75 8.30
CA ILE A 81 -9.34 -7.51 7.55
C ILE A 81 -8.38 -6.61 8.32
N CYS A 82 -7.48 -5.96 7.59
CA CYS A 82 -6.62 -4.89 8.09
C CYS A 82 -6.78 -3.67 7.18
N ARG A 83 -6.98 -2.49 7.78
CA ARG A 83 -7.05 -1.22 7.07
C ARG A 83 -6.23 -0.18 7.82
N GLY A 84 -5.60 0.72 7.09
CA GLY A 84 -4.87 1.82 7.68
C GLY A 84 -4.33 2.74 6.62
N SER A 85 -3.49 3.66 7.06
CA SER A 85 -2.77 4.58 6.18
C SER A 85 -1.40 4.92 6.73
N CYS A 86 -0.49 5.31 5.83
CA CYS A 86 0.81 5.86 6.16
C CYS A 86 1.16 6.99 5.19
N VAL A 87 2.28 7.67 5.42
CA VAL A 87 2.79 8.75 4.55
C VAL A 87 3.96 8.21 3.75
N ILE A 88 4.04 8.59 2.47
CA ILE A 88 5.14 8.28 1.56
C ILE A 88 5.72 9.52 0.90
#